data_AF-A0A0R3TDP0-F1
#
_entry.id   AF-A0A0R3TDP0-F1
#
_cell.length_a   1.000
_cell.length_b   1.000
_cell.length_c   1.000
_cell.angle_alpha   90.00
_cell.angle_beta   90.00
_cell.angle_gamma   90.00
#
_symmetry.space_group_name_H-M   'P 1'
#
loop_
_entity.id
_entity.type
_entity.pdbx_description
1 polymer ?
#
loop_
_entity_poly.entity_id
_entity_poly.type
_entity_poly.pdbx_seq_one_letter_code
_entity_poly.pdbx_strand_id
1 'polypeptide(L)'
;MEIPNTDYVEYYMTVSSCEEKHDKEHYSKHNSFAAVRVAELLSHVGVINRDVKIQVTACCSEKNLLDGIPDHKKHYLIVRTNKAVLKHVVAALNQGCSGSLSDENSEGKFKEVSTSLAVDSLTPGQKAWLGDLAVRMVAFSDEQKKILTDLKSCRSYLTVAPIPLPSTPTPSSLSTFGSNEHSSAFFSIKSAKIVKEMTVLHNIPERRFVFSNFSNHLYWFPTVKWLRWYLGDAIGFYFAWLQSYCIALAIPAILGLLTWIFVAIATTVNSEESQEEHSLSAFMVAYGLIVVIWGLVCNKIFRRQQSQLSEDWMPPAFANAADMSGWVNSQMDQLRPAFKGKLRKSPITGEMELYFPFAEQRVLLLTSMGITCICVFLALFVNVLLLNLEGIINPDRSPHLHFRFIGCLCDPGRIFNPKDGLLNFVPGILHPLVVNILNQVVFRQIAVKLTDMENHKVSY
;
A
#
# COMPACT_ATOMS: atom_id res chain seq x y z
N MET A 1 16.56 -28.47 -0.40
CA MET A 1 16.90 -27.30 0.45
C MET A 1 15.71 -27.08 1.35
N GLU A 2 15.86 -27.27 2.67
CA GLU A 2 14.76 -27.06 3.61
C GLU A 2 14.34 -25.59 3.62
N ILE A 3 13.04 -25.34 3.73
CA ILE A 3 12.50 -23.98 3.82
C ILE A 3 13.00 -23.39 5.15
N PRO A 4 13.72 -22.25 5.15
CA PRO A 4 14.10 -21.61 6.39
C PRO A 4 12.83 -21.23 7.14
N ASN A 5 12.61 -21.80 8.32
CA ASN A 5 11.49 -21.41 9.18
C ASN A 5 12.03 -20.46 10.25
N THR A 6 11.74 -19.17 10.11
CA THR A 6 12.01 -18.22 11.18
C THR A 6 10.84 -18.13 12.15
N ASP A 7 11.16 -18.27 13.45
CA ASP A 7 10.21 -18.21 14.56
C ASP A 7 9.96 -16.76 15.05
N TYR A 8 10.39 -15.76 14.28
CA TYR A 8 10.23 -14.35 14.61
C TYR A 8 10.07 -13.49 13.35
N VAL A 9 9.43 -12.34 13.52
CA VAL A 9 9.35 -11.29 12.49
C VAL A 9 9.90 -10.01 13.06
N GLU A 10 10.65 -9.28 12.25
CA GLU A 10 11.24 -7.99 12.62
C GLU A 10 10.66 -6.87 11.79
N TYR A 11 10.48 -5.72 12.42
CA TYR A 11 10.02 -4.49 11.81
C TYR A 11 11.01 -3.39 12.09
N TYR A 12 11.30 -2.61 11.07
CA TYR A 12 12.13 -1.43 11.11
C TYR A 12 11.27 -0.18 11.17
N MET A 13 11.60 0.72 12.10
CA MET A 13 10.96 2.03 12.22
C MET A 13 12.03 3.13 12.22
N THR A 14 11.86 4.15 11.37
CA THR A 14 12.75 5.31 11.38
C THR A 14 12.27 6.36 12.38
N VAL A 15 13.18 6.83 13.24
CA VAL A 15 12.91 7.89 14.22
C VAL A 15 13.37 9.24 13.67
N SER A 16 12.47 10.22 13.73
CA SER A 16 12.73 11.61 13.34
C SER A 16 11.86 12.56 14.18
N SER A 17 12.23 12.74 15.45
CA SER A 17 11.53 13.60 16.40
C SER A 17 11.81 15.09 16.17
N CYS A 18 13.04 15.43 15.81
CA CYS A 18 13.49 16.82 15.67
C CYS A 18 12.96 17.48 14.37
N GLU A 19 12.41 18.70 14.49
CA GLU A 19 11.98 19.51 13.33
C GLU A 19 13.13 20.42 12.81
N GLU A 20 14.12 20.74 13.65
CA GLU A 20 15.26 21.59 13.32
C GLU A 20 16.34 20.81 12.56
N LYS A 21 16.25 20.76 11.23
CA LYS A 21 17.22 20.06 10.37
C LYS A 21 18.53 20.82 10.11
N HIS A 22 18.61 22.08 10.55
CA HIS A 22 19.76 22.96 10.28
C HIS A 22 20.97 22.61 11.13
N ASP A 23 20.77 22.29 12.42
CA ASP A 23 21.80 21.80 13.32
C ASP A 23 21.85 20.27 13.27
N LYS A 24 22.85 19.73 12.57
CA LYS A 24 23.00 18.28 12.38
C LYS A 24 23.36 17.55 13.67
N GLU A 25 24.07 18.20 14.59
CA GLU A 25 24.49 17.59 15.85
C GLU A 25 23.31 17.52 16.81
N HIS A 26 22.59 18.64 16.98
CA HIS A 26 21.34 18.64 17.73
C HIS A 26 20.32 17.66 17.16
N TYR A 27 20.12 17.67 15.84
CA TYR A 27 19.19 16.76 15.16
C TYR A 27 19.53 15.29 15.43
N SER A 28 20.81 14.92 15.36
CA SER A 28 21.24 13.54 15.63
C SER A 28 21.09 13.17 17.11
N LYS A 29 21.47 14.07 18.02
CA LYS A 29 21.38 13.85 19.48
C LYS A 29 19.94 13.78 19.99
N HIS A 30 19.05 14.59 19.44
CA HIS A 30 17.63 14.54 19.77
C HIS A 30 16.98 13.25 19.28
N ASN A 31 17.29 12.83 18.05
CA ASN A 31 16.74 11.60 17.49
C ASN A 31 17.31 10.34 18.15
N SER A 32 18.56 10.33 18.61
CA SER A 32 19.11 9.20 19.37
C SER A 32 18.40 9.04 20.71
N PHE A 33 18.16 10.15 21.43
CA PHE A 33 17.45 10.14 22.70
C PHE A 33 15.99 9.70 22.53
N ALA A 34 15.31 10.23 21.49
CA ALA A 34 13.96 9.81 21.15
C ALA A 34 13.89 8.32 20.79
N ALA A 35 14.88 7.78 20.08
CA ALA A 35 14.91 6.35 19.76
C ALA A 35 15.03 5.48 21.03
N VAL A 36 15.93 5.82 21.95
CA VAL A 36 16.08 5.05 23.21
C VAL A 36 14.79 5.10 24.05
N ARG A 37 14.24 6.29 24.29
CA ARG A 37 13.04 6.45 25.12
C ARG A 37 11.78 5.83 24.50
N VAL A 38 11.62 5.91 23.17
CA VAL A 38 10.51 5.24 22.49
C VAL A 38 10.67 3.72 22.55
N ALA A 39 11.89 3.19 22.46
CA ALA A 39 12.13 1.76 22.63
C ALA A 39 11.76 1.27 24.04
N GLU A 40 12.12 2.03 25.07
CA GLU A 40 11.75 1.73 26.47
C GLU A 40 10.23 1.76 26.66
N LEU A 41 9.57 2.81 26.15
CA LEU A 41 8.12 2.97 26.19
C LEU A 41 7.40 1.79 25.53
N LEU A 42 7.79 1.42 24.31
CA LEU A 42 7.19 0.29 23.59
C LEU A 42 7.51 -1.05 24.25
N SER A 43 8.70 -1.21 24.84
CA SER A 43 9.07 -2.41 25.58
C SER A 43 8.25 -2.60 26.84
N HIS A 44 7.90 -1.49 27.53
CA HIS A 44 7.05 -1.52 28.71
C HIS A 44 5.61 -1.93 28.37
N VAL A 45 5.05 -1.36 27.31
CA VAL A 45 3.64 -1.60 26.92
C VAL A 45 3.48 -2.88 26.12
N GLY A 46 4.54 -3.35 25.45
CA GLY A 46 4.57 -4.60 24.71
C GLY A 46 4.62 -5.87 25.57
N VAL A 47 4.53 -5.77 26.91
CA VAL A 47 4.45 -6.93 27.82
C VAL A 47 2.99 -7.36 27.95
N ILE A 48 2.62 -8.45 27.26
CA ILE A 48 1.27 -9.00 27.24
C ILE A 48 1.07 -9.98 28.42
N ASN A 49 2.06 -10.85 28.64
CA ASN A 49 2.13 -11.80 29.78
C ASN A 49 3.61 -12.00 30.18
N ARG A 50 3.87 -12.67 31.32
CA ARG A 50 5.23 -13.02 31.81
C ARG A 50 6.12 -13.62 30.72
N ASP A 51 5.55 -14.47 29.86
CA ASP A 51 6.28 -15.18 28.80
C ASP A 51 6.04 -14.59 27.39
N VAL A 52 5.12 -13.64 27.24
CA VAL A 52 4.72 -13.05 25.95
C VAL A 52 5.03 -11.55 25.95
N LYS A 53 6.15 -11.18 25.32
CA LYS A 53 6.56 -9.79 25.16
C LYS A 53 7.04 -9.47 23.76
N ILE A 54 6.69 -8.29 23.27
CA ILE A 54 7.26 -7.69 22.07
C ILE A 54 8.63 -7.15 22.43
N GLN A 55 9.67 -7.57 21.70
CA GLN A 55 11.03 -7.10 21.95
C GLN A 55 11.27 -5.85 21.10
N VAL A 56 11.67 -4.75 21.72
CA VAL A 56 12.02 -3.52 21.01
C VAL A 56 13.45 -3.13 21.32
N THR A 57 14.25 -2.93 20.28
CA THR A 57 15.65 -2.53 20.38
C THR A 57 15.86 -1.23 19.62
N ALA A 58 16.45 -0.24 20.30
CA ALA A 58 16.92 0.97 19.66
C ALA A 58 18.29 0.74 19.02
N CYS A 59 18.59 1.52 17.98
CA CYS A 59 19.92 1.57 17.37
C CYS A 59 21.01 2.09 18.34
N CYS A 60 20.63 2.97 19.28
CA CYS A 60 21.52 3.54 20.28
C CYS A 60 21.29 2.91 21.65
N SER A 61 22.32 2.92 22.49
CA SER A 61 22.22 2.53 23.90
C SER A 61 22.20 3.74 24.83
N GLU A 62 21.72 3.58 26.05
CA GLU A 62 21.75 4.64 27.09
C GLU A 62 23.19 5.16 27.32
N LYS A 63 24.20 4.29 27.20
CA LYS A 63 25.61 4.66 27.33
C LYS A 63 26.04 5.65 26.25
N ASN A 64 25.59 5.43 25.01
CA ASN A 64 25.94 6.26 23.86
C ASN A 64 25.28 7.66 23.94
N LEU A 65 24.26 7.85 24.78
CA LEU A 65 23.65 9.18 25.02
C LEU A 65 24.56 10.08 25.88
N LEU A 66 25.38 9.49 26.75
CA LEU A 66 26.26 10.20 27.68
C LEU A 66 27.59 10.63 27.02
N ASP A 67 28.09 9.85 26.07
CA ASP A 67 29.37 10.11 25.36
C ASP A 67 29.26 11.18 24.25
N GLY A 68 28.07 11.78 24.07
CA GLY A 68 27.87 13.02 23.34
C GLY A 68 27.80 12.92 21.81
N ILE A 69 28.39 11.90 21.18
CA ILE A 69 28.39 11.74 19.71
C ILE A 69 27.76 10.39 19.33
N PRO A 70 26.59 10.38 18.67
CA PRO A 70 25.98 9.14 18.19
C PRO A 70 26.78 8.53 17.03
N ASP A 71 26.93 7.20 17.04
CA ASP A 71 27.70 6.42 16.06
C ASP A 71 27.18 6.53 14.61
N HIS A 72 25.93 6.94 14.43
CA HIS A 72 25.29 7.06 13.13
C HIS A 72 24.31 8.23 13.06
N LYS A 73 24.09 8.73 11.83
CA LYS A 73 23.27 9.93 11.56
C LYS A 73 21.76 9.66 11.46
N LYS A 74 21.36 8.43 11.19
CA LYS A 74 19.95 8.02 11.07
C LYS A 74 19.61 7.06 12.20
N HIS A 75 18.60 7.41 12.98
CA HIS A 75 18.19 6.66 14.16
C HIS A 75 16.96 5.81 13.84
N TYR A 76 16.91 4.61 14.41
CA TYR A 76 15.88 3.63 14.12
C TYR A 76 15.60 2.70 15.30
N LEU A 77 14.48 2.03 15.21
CA LEU A 77 14.01 1.02 16.15
C LEU A 77 13.81 -0.28 15.39
N ILE A 78 14.13 -1.40 16.02
CA ILE A 78 13.77 -2.73 15.56
C ILE A 78 12.74 -3.29 16.55
N VAL A 79 11.56 -3.62 16.04
CA VAL A 79 10.50 -4.29 16.80
C VAL A 79 10.48 -5.74 16.36
N ARG A 80 10.63 -6.68 17.29
CA ARG A 80 10.64 -8.12 17.03
C ARG A 80 9.45 -8.78 17.71
N THR A 81 8.62 -9.44 16.91
CA THR A 81 7.52 -10.31 17.38
C THR A 81 7.99 -11.75 17.31
N ASN A 82 8.05 -12.44 18.45
CA ASN A 82 8.42 -13.85 18.52
C ASN A 82 7.20 -14.77 18.31
N LYS A 83 7.46 -16.07 18.16
CA LYS A 83 6.42 -17.10 18.04
C LYS A 83 5.38 -17.07 19.16
N ALA A 84 5.77 -16.73 20.39
CA ALA A 84 4.85 -16.64 21.53
C ALA A 84 3.81 -15.51 21.35
N VAL A 85 4.24 -14.34 20.87
CA VAL A 85 3.34 -13.24 20.51
C VAL A 85 2.40 -13.66 19.39
N LEU A 86 2.91 -14.30 18.33
CA LEU A 86 2.08 -14.77 17.21
C LEU A 86 1.01 -15.77 17.69
N LYS A 87 1.39 -16.75 18.52
CA LYS A 87 0.43 -17.70 19.13
C LYS A 87 -0.66 -16.99 19.92
N HIS A 88 -0.29 -15.99 20.71
CA HIS A 88 -1.24 -15.22 21.52
C HIS A 88 -2.25 -14.49 20.63
N VAL A 89 -1.82 -13.85 19.55
CA VAL A 89 -2.72 -13.14 18.63
C VAL A 89 -3.61 -14.12 17.86
N VAL A 90 -3.11 -15.27 17.41
CA VAL A 90 -3.96 -16.32 16.80
C VAL A 90 -5.00 -16.84 17.80
N ALA A 91 -4.61 -17.03 19.06
CA ALA A 91 -5.56 -17.44 20.10
C ALA A 91 -6.64 -16.37 20.34
N ALA A 92 -6.27 -15.09 20.37
CA ALA A 92 -7.21 -13.99 20.47
C ALA A 92 -8.16 -13.93 19.26
N LEU A 93 -7.64 -14.14 18.05
CA LEU A 93 -8.43 -14.18 16.82
C LEU A 93 -9.45 -15.33 16.81
N ASN A 94 -9.10 -16.48 17.37
CA ASN A 94 -9.94 -17.67 17.33
C ASN A 94 -10.99 -17.75 18.45
N GLN A 95 -10.80 -17.03 19.56
CA GLN A 95 -11.70 -17.09 20.72
C GLN A 95 -12.86 -16.09 20.64
N GLY A 96 -12.81 -15.10 19.74
CA GLY A 96 -13.66 -13.91 19.85
C GLY A 96 -13.39 -13.18 21.18
N CYS A 97 -13.88 -11.96 21.39
CA CYS A 97 -13.67 -11.25 22.67
C CYS A 97 -14.43 -11.86 23.87
N SER A 98 -14.76 -13.16 23.84
CA SER A 98 -15.55 -13.90 24.83
C SER A 98 -14.79 -15.14 25.29
N GLY A 99 -13.85 -14.98 26.22
CA GLY A 99 -13.19 -16.12 26.86
C GLY A 99 -12.02 -15.72 27.74
N SER A 100 -12.21 -15.81 29.06
CA SER A 100 -11.13 -15.74 30.04
C SER A 100 -10.07 -16.82 29.74
N LEU A 101 -8.79 -16.44 29.75
CA LEU A 101 -7.66 -17.38 29.77
C LEU A 101 -7.52 -17.97 31.19
N SER A 102 -8.54 -18.72 31.61
CA SER A 102 -8.54 -19.45 32.87
C SER A 102 -9.31 -20.74 32.64
N ASP A 103 -8.60 -21.80 32.27
CA ASP A 103 -8.84 -23.14 32.80
C ASP A 103 -7.63 -24.02 32.44
N GLU A 104 -6.75 -24.16 33.42
CA GLU A 104 -5.69 -25.16 33.43
C GLU A 104 -6.32 -26.54 33.65
N ASN A 105 -6.69 -27.21 32.56
CA ASN A 105 -6.77 -28.68 32.46
C ASN A 105 -6.75 -29.10 30.99
N SER A 106 -6.41 -30.37 30.72
CA SER A 106 -6.22 -31.09 29.43
C SER A 106 -6.63 -30.41 28.09
N GLU A 107 -7.75 -29.70 28.01
CA GLU A 107 -8.15 -28.86 26.87
C GLU A 107 -7.19 -27.70 26.57
N GLY A 108 -6.62 -27.04 27.59
CA GLY A 108 -5.68 -25.93 27.42
C GLY A 108 -4.40 -26.35 26.69
N LYS A 109 -3.87 -27.55 27.01
CA LYS A 109 -2.67 -28.10 26.38
C LYS A 109 -2.95 -28.53 24.92
N PHE A 110 -4.13 -29.07 24.64
CA PHE A 110 -4.54 -29.39 23.27
C PHE A 110 -4.73 -28.12 22.41
N LYS A 111 -5.30 -27.06 22.99
CA LYS A 111 -5.49 -25.75 22.35
C LYS A 111 -4.17 -25.01 22.11
N GLU A 112 -3.20 -25.17 23.01
CA GLU A 112 -1.85 -24.60 22.83
C GLU A 112 -1.05 -25.34 21.73
N VAL A 113 -1.18 -26.66 21.65
CA VAL A 113 -0.55 -27.46 20.59
C VAL A 113 -1.18 -27.15 19.22
N SER A 114 -2.50 -27.02 19.13
CA SER A 114 -3.19 -26.70 17.88
C SER A 114 -2.87 -25.27 17.40
N THR A 115 -2.80 -24.29 18.29
CA THR A 115 -2.38 -22.92 17.95
C THR A 115 -0.91 -22.84 17.55
N SER A 116 -0.03 -23.66 18.14
CA SER A 116 1.36 -23.75 17.70
C SER A 116 1.49 -24.30 16.29
N LEU A 117 0.78 -25.39 16.00
CA LEU A 117 0.77 -26.01 14.67
C LEU A 117 0.18 -25.04 13.62
N ALA A 118 -0.84 -24.27 14.01
CA ALA A 118 -1.44 -23.23 13.18
C ALA A 118 -0.43 -22.13 12.81
N VAL A 119 0.33 -21.59 13.77
CA VAL A 119 1.36 -20.57 13.51
C VAL A 119 2.49 -21.11 12.63
N ASP A 120 2.87 -22.38 12.80
CA ASP A 120 3.91 -23.02 11.99
C ASP A 120 3.48 -23.24 10.53
N SER A 121 2.18 -23.39 10.28
CA SER A 121 1.63 -23.49 8.92
C SER A 121 1.53 -22.16 8.17
N LEU A 122 1.67 -21.02 8.87
CA LEU A 122 1.55 -19.70 8.25
C LEU A 122 2.75 -19.38 7.35
N THR A 123 2.48 -18.71 6.24
CA THR A 123 3.54 -18.19 5.37
C THR A 123 4.29 -17.03 6.05
N PRO A 124 5.55 -16.74 5.69
CA PRO A 124 6.26 -15.55 6.19
C PRO A 124 5.47 -14.25 6.02
N GLY A 125 4.80 -14.06 4.87
CA GLY A 125 3.95 -12.90 4.64
C GLY A 125 2.77 -12.82 5.61
N GLN A 126 2.16 -13.96 5.95
CA GLN A 126 1.06 -14.02 6.93
C GLN A 126 1.55 -13.83 8.38
N LYS A 127 2.72 -14.36 8.73
CA LYS A 127 3.38 -14.09 10.02
C LYS A 127 3.70 -12.61 10.17
N ALA A 128 4.13 -11.94 9.09
CA ALA A 128 4.40 -10.51 9.09
C ALA A 128 3.13 -9.66 9.22
N TRP A 129 2.03 -10.06 8.58
CA TRP A 129 0.74 -9.41 8.81
C TRP A 129 0.26 -9.56 10.26
N LEU A 130 0.39 -10.76 10.83
CA LEU A 130 -0.01 -11.06 12.21
C LEU A 130 0.84 -10.32 13.25
N GLY A 131 2.14 -10.18 13.02
CA GLY A 131 3.00 -9.39 13.90
C GLY A 131 2.75 -7.89 13.77
N ASP A 132 2.39 -7.37 12.58
CA ASP A 132 1.94 -5.98 12.42
C ASP A 132 0.65 -5.74 13.24
N LEU A 133 -0.29 -6.68 13.20
CA LEU A 133 -1.49 -6.66 14.07
C LEU A 133 -1.10 -6.62 15.55
N ALA A 134 -0.18 -7.49 15.98
CA ALA A 134 0.27 -7.53 17.37
C ALA A 134 0.81 -6.19 17.86
N VAL A 135 1.62 -5.50 17.05
CA VAL A 135 2.20 -4.19 17.41
C VAL A 135 1.13 -3.10 17.44
N ARG A 136 0.13 -3.15 16.56
CA ARG A 136 -0.96 -2.17 16.50
C ARG A 136 -1.97 -2.30 17.63
N MET A 137 -2.17 -3.51 18.14
CA MET A 137 -3.04 -3.80 19.30
C MET A 137 -2.52 -3.18 20.61
N VAL A 138 -1.21 -2.88 20.70
CA VAL A 138 -0.61 -2.26 21.88
C VAL A 138 -1.11 -0.81 22.02
N ALA A 139 -1.57 -0.41 23.21
CA ALA A 139 -2.15 0.90 23.48
C ALA A 139 -1.41 1.68 24.57
N PHE A 140 -1.23 2.99 24.37
CA PHE A 140 -0.59 3.87 25.36
C PHE A 140 -1.59 4.49 26.33
N SER A 141 -1.18 4.57 27.60
CA SER A 141 -1.87 5.35 28.63
C SER A 141 -1.70 6.85 28.38
N ASP A 142 -2.56 7.67 28.98
CA ASP A 142 -2.50 9.13 28.81
C ASP A 142 -1.19 9.74 29.36
N GLU A 143 -0.59 9.12 30.38
CA GLU A 143 0.73 9.51 30.88
C GLU A 143 1.84 9.26 29.86
N GLN A 144 1.80 8.10 29.20
CA GLN A 144 2.76 7.73 28.16
C GLN A 144 2.65 8.64 26.93
N LYS A 145 1.44 9.10 26.59
CA LYS A 145 1.23 10.08 25.51
C LYS A 145 1.85 11.45 25.83
N LYS A 146 1.86 11.88 27.11
CA LYS A 146 2.56 13.12 27.52
C LYS A 146 4.08 13.00 27.31
N ILE A 147 4.66 11.83 27.59
CA ILE A 147 6.09 11.59 27.34
C ILE A 147 6.42 11.80 25.85
N LEU A 148 5.56 11.36 24.93
CA LEU A 148 5.77 11.61 23.49
C LEU A 148 5.80 13.10 23.15
N THR A 149 4.94 13.92 23.79
CA THR A 149 4.95 15.37 23.57
C THR A 149 6.25 16.01 24.05
N ASP A 150 6.80 15.53 25.17
CA ASP A 150 8.08 16.01 25.69
C ASP A 150 9.25 15.57 24.81
N LEU A 151 9.21 14.34 24.29
CA LEU A 151 10.21 13.81 23.36
C LEU A 151 10.23 14.53 22.02
N LYS A 152 9.12 15.16 21.61
CA LYS A 152 9.05 15.98 20.40
C LYS A 152 9.71 17.35 20.60
N SER A 153 9.63 17.90 21.80
CA SER A 153 10.13 19.24 22.10
C SER A 153 11.67 19.27 22.13
N CYS A 154 12.26 20.14 21.30
CA CYS A 154 13.72 20.33 21.23
C CYS A 154 14.30 20.91 22.54
N ARG A 155 13.46 21.45 23.44
CA ARG A 155 13.90 22.03 24.72
C ARG A 155 13.85 21.05 25.89
N SER A 156 12.91 20.11 25.87
CA SER A 156 12.60 19.24 27.03
C SER A 156 12.90 17.77 26.77
N TYR A 157 13.35 17.37 25.58
CA TYR A 157 13.63 15.96 25.31
C TYR A 157 14.67 15.36 26.27
N LEU A 158 15.68 16.15 26.70
CA LEU A 158 16.72 15.71 27.63
C LEU A 158 16.22 15.48 29.06
N THR A 159 15.07 16.05 29.44
CA THR A 159 14.52 15.92 30.81
C THR A 159 13.69 14.65 30.99
N VAL A 160 13.46 13.88 29.91
CA VAL A 160 12.70 12.63 29.99
C VAL A 160 13.57 11.54 30.60
N ALA A 161 13.26 11.19 31.85
CA ALA A 161 13.96 10.17 32.61
C ALA A 161 13.82 8.76 31.97
N PRO A 162 14.76 7.84 32.25
CA PRO A 162 14.64 6.45 31.84
C PRO A 162 13.34 5.82 32.34
N ILE A 163 12.66 5.11 31.46
CA ILE A 163 11.41 4.42 31.80
C ILE A 163 11.78 3.02 32.31
N PRO A 164 11.54 2.68 33.59
CA PRO A 164 11.89 1.37 34.12
C PRO A 164 11.13 0.25 33.39
N LEU A 165 11.76 -0.91 33.20
CA LEU A 165 11.01 -2.10 32.81
C LEU A 165 10.00 -2.44 33.92
N PRO A 166 8.78 -2.90 33.57
CA PRO A 166 7.75 -3.18 34.57
C PRO A 166 8.21 -4.27 35.53
N SER A 167 8.20 -3.98 36.84
CA SER A 167 8.63 -4.91 37.91
C SER A 167 7.64 -6.05 38.17
N THR A 168 6.41 -5.90 37.69
CA THR A 168 5.36 -6.93 37.69
C THR A 168 4.49 -6.72 36.46
N PRO A 169 4.34 -7.71 35.57
CA PRO A 169 3.38 -7.60 34.48
C PRO A 169 1.99 -7.63 35.10
N THR A 170 1.30 -6.49 35.12
CA THR A 170 -0.16 -6.50 35.20
C THR A 170 -0.62 -7.16 33.91
N PRO A 171 -1.27 -8.34 33.95
CA PRO A 171 -1.79 -8.95 32.74
C PRO A 171 -2.77 -7.96 32.13
N SER A 172 -2.42 -7.41 30.97
CA SER A 172 -3.38 -6.67 30.16
C SER A 172 -4.46 -7.68 29.77
N SER A 173 -5.63 -7.59 30.39
CA SER A 173 -6.76 -8.45 30.04
C SER A 173 -7.05 -8.26 28.55
N LEU A 174 -7.58 -9.29 27.90
CA LEU A 174 -8.03 -9.17 26.51
C LEU A 174 -9.04 -8.01 26.32
N SER A 175 -9.74 -7.61 27.39
CA SER A 175 -10.62 -6.45 27.44
C SER A 175 -9.92 -5.08 27.47
N THR A 176 -8.60 -5.04 27.66
CA THR A 176 -7.77 -3.83 27.50
C THR A 176 -7.42 -3.57 26.04
N PHE A 177 -7.62 -4.53 25.13
CA PHE A 177 -7.54 -4.33 23.67
C PHE A 177 -8.78 -3.57 23.11
N GLY A 178 -9.49 -2.84 23.98
CA GLY A 178 -10.57 -1.94 23.66
C GLY A 178 -10.12 -0.76 22.80
N SER A 179 -10.20 -0.95 21.49
CA SER A 179 -11.15 -0.28 20.59
C SER A 179 -11.17 1.25 20.43
N ASN A 180 -10.44 2.00 21.25
CA ASN A 180 -10.22 3.42 20.96
C ASN A 180 -9.19 3.53 19.83
N GLU A 181 -9.61 3.87 18.61
CA GLU A 181 -8.74 4.12 17.44
C GLU A 181 -7.55 5.07 17.78
N HIS A 182 -7.72 5.93 18.78
CA HIS A 182 -6.74 6.90 19.30
C HIS A 182 -5.80 6.38 20.40
N SER A 183 -5.95 5.15 20.88
CA SER A 183 -5.14 4.60 21.97
C SER A 183 -3.94 3.80 21.48
N SER A 184 -3.94 3.32 20.23
CA SER A 184 -2.82 2.52 19.71
C SER A 184 -1.49 3.28 19.87
N ALA A 185 -0.51 2.58 20.41
CA ALA A 185 0.84 3.06 20.64
C ALA A 185 1.47 3.52 19.33
N PHE A 186 1.38 2.69 18.28
CA PHE A 186 1.93 3.01 16.98
C PHE A 186 1.28 4.26 16.36
N PHE A 187 -0.06 4.35 16.40
CA PHE A 187 -0.78 5.54 15.95
C PHE A 187 -0.36 6.80 16.73
N SER A 188 -0.21 6.70 18.06
CA SER A 188 0.21 7.82 18.92
C SER A 188 1.61 8.33 18.58
N ILE A 189 2.57 7.43 18.33
CA ILE A 189 3.93 7.82 17.94
C ILE A 189 3.96 8.44 16.55
N LYS A 190 3.20 7.87 15.60
CA LYS A 190 3.09 8.37 14.22
C LYS A 190 2.42 9.73 14.16
N SER A 191 1.33 9.93 14.91
CA SER A 191 0.62 11.21 15.02
C SER A 191 1.45 12.30 15.70
N ALA A 192 2.29 11.93 16.67
CA ALA A 192 3.31 12.82 17.24
C ALA A 192 4.44 13.18 16.24
N LYS A 193 4.51 12.53 15.08
CA LYS A 193 5.56 12.66 14.06
C LYS A 193 6.96 12.25 14.54
N ILE A 194 7.04 11.39 15.55
CA ILE A 194 8.32 10.90 16.09
C ILE A 194 8.85 9.74 15.25
N VAL A 195 7.95 8.86 14.79
CA VAL A 195 8.26 7.75 13.87
C VAL A 195 7.51 7.99 12.55
N LYS A 196 8.16 7.65 11.43
CA LYS A 196 7.57 7.80 10.10
C LYS A 196 6.67 6.62 9.72
N GLU A 197 7.29 5.47 9.51
CA GLU A 197 6.65 4.26 8.99
C GLU A 197 7.27 3.03 9.67
N MET A 198 6.47 1.97 9.74
CA MET A 198 6.87 0.64 10.19
C MET A 198 6.92 -0.25 8.96
N THR A 199 8.10 -0.82 8.69
CA THR A 199 8.35 -1.66 7.52
C THR A 199 8.87 -3.01 7.97
N VAL A 200 8.35 -4.10 7.40
CA VAL A 200 8.85 -5.45 7.69
C VAL A 200 10.29 -5.58 7.19
N LEU A 201 11.18 -6.12 8.02
CA LEU A 201 12.56 -6.43 7.63
C LEU A 201 12.59 -7.72 6.81
N HIS A 202 13.30 -7.67 5.69
CA HIS A 202 13.44 -8.83 4.83
C HIS A 202 14.34 -9.90 5.46
N ASN A 203 13.82 -11.11 5.57
CA ASN A 203 14.64 -12.29 5.78
C ASN A 203 15.44 -12.60 4.50
N ILE A 204 16.75 -12.36 4.54
CA ILE A 204 17.66 -12.52 3.40
C ILE A 204 17.73 -13.98 2.92
N PRO A 205 17.91 -14.98 3.81
CA PRO A 205 17.84 -16.40 3.43
C PRO A 205 16.54 -16.79 2.70
N GLU A 206 15.38 -16.49 3.26
CA GLU A 206 14.07 -16.82 2.68
C GLU A 206 13.86 -16.13 1.33
N ARG A 207 14.25 -14.85 1.23
CA ARG A 207 14.22 -14.12 -0.04
C ARG A 207 15.09 -14.80 -1.09
N ARG A 208 16.34 -15.14 -0.74
CA ARG A 208 17.27 -15.77 -1.69
C ARG A 208 16.72 -17.10 -2.18
N PHE A 209 16.08 -17.88 -1.31
CA PHE A 209 15.43 -19.14 -1.66
C PHE A 209 14.27 -18.96 -2.66
N VAL A 210 13.40 -17.97 -2.43
CA VAL A 210 12.30 -17.67 -3.36
C VAL A 210 12.82 -17.18 -4.70
N PHE A 211 13.79 -16.26 -4.69
CA PHE A 211 14.36 -15.71 -5.92
C PHE A 211 15.22 -16.71 -6.69
N SER A 212 15.90 -17.65 -6.04
CA SER A 212 16.62 -18.73 -6.75
C SER A 212 15.67 -19.68 -7.46
N ASN A 213 14.52 -19.99 -6.85
CA ASN A 213 13.50 -20.78 -7.52
C ASN A 213 12.89 -19.99 -8.69
N PHE A 214 12.68 -18.68 -8.51
CA PHE A 214 12.18 -17.80 -9.58
C PHE A 214 13.13 -17.71 -10.78
N SER A 215 14.45 -17.55 -10.56
CA SER A 215 15.43 -17.41 -11.65
C SER A 215 15.68 -18.69 -12.43
N ASN A 216 15.49 -19.85 -11.79
CA ASN A 216 15.82 -21.15 -12.38
C ASN A 216 14.65 -21.78 -13.16
N HIS A 217 13.46 -21.17 -13.11
CA HIS A 217 12.28 -21.68 -13.81
C HIS A 217 12.09 -21.03 -15.19
N LEU A 218 12.14 -21.85 -16.24
CA LEU A 218 11.83 -21.48 -17.63
C LEU A 218 10.31 -21.34 -17.88
N TYR A 219 9.57 -20.76 -16.94
CA TYR A 219 8.16 -20.46 -17.13
C TYR A 219 8.00 -18.99 -17.56
N TRP A 220 7.01 -18.73 -18.41
CA TRP A 220 6.72 -17.40 -18.94
C TRP A 220 6.26 -16.42 -17.84
N PHE A 221 5.90 -16.93 -16.66
CA PHE A 221 5.44 -16.15 -15.51
C PHE A 221 6.03 -16.64 -14.18
N PRO A 222 6.28 -15.73 -13.22
CA PRO A 222 6.55 -16.08 -11.83
C PRO A 222 5.51 -17.02 -11.26
N THR A 223 5.93 -18.03 -10.49
CA THR A 223 4.97 -18.81 -9.70
C THR A 223 4.38 -17.94 -8.60
N VAL A 224 3.12 -17.53 -8.78
CA VAL A 224 2.35 -16.70 -7.82
C VAL A 224 2.46 -17.24 -6.40
N LYS A 225 2.44 -18.56 -6.22
CA LYS A 225 2.52 -19.23 -4.91
C LYS A 225 3.78 -18.86 -4.13
N TRP A 226 4.95 -18.79 -4.77
CA TRP A 226 6.21 -18.47 -4.10
C TRP A 226 6.32 -16.99 -3.74
N LEU A 227 5.89 -16.10 -4.64
CA LEU A 227 5.88 -14.67 -4.36
C LEU A 227 4.88 -14.34 -3.25
N ARG A 228 3.68 -14.92 -3.31
CA ARG A 228 2.68 -14.82 -2.24
C ARG A 228 3.21 -15.31 -0.90
N TRP A 229 3.87 -16.48 -0.88
CA TRP A 229 4.40 -17.06 0.36
C TRP A 229 5.33 -16.09 1.09
N TYR A 230 6.19 -15.37 0.36
CA TYR A 230 7.14 -14.44 0.97
C TYR A 230 6.61 -13.01 1.15
N LEU A 231 5.92 -12.45 0.14
CA LEU A 231 5.47 -11.05 0.11
C LEU A 231 4.07 -10.85 0.72
N GLY A 232 3.33 -11.92 0.97
CA GLY A 232 1.98 -11.88 1.53
C GLY A 232 0.87 -11.89 0.49
N ASP A 233 -0.36 -11.98 0.99
CA ASP A 233 -1.55 -12.25 0.19
C ASP A 233 -1.94 -11.07 -0.71
N ALA A 234 -1.79 -9.82 -0.25
CA ALA A 234 -2.10 -8.61 -1.02
C ALA A 234 -1.25 -8.51 -2.31
N ILE A 235 0.08 -8.67 -2.18
CA ILE A 235 0.98 -8.71 -3.33
C ILE A 235 0.76 -9.98 -4.15
N GLY A 236 0.42 -11.09 -3.50
CA GLY A 236 -0.01 -12.32 -4.17
C GLY A 236 -1.17 -12.09 -5.14
N PHE A 237 -2.20 -11.35 -4.75
CA PHE A 237 -3.35 -11.04 -5.61
C PHE A 237 -2.96 -10.21 -6.83
N TYR A 238 -2.02 -9.27 -6.68
CA TYR A 238 -1.49 -8.52 -7.81
C TYR A 238 -0.83 -9.45 -8.84
N PHE A 239 0.03 -10.38 -8.40
CA PHE A 239 0.68 -11.31 -9.33
C PHE A 239 -0.30 -12.33 -9.92
N ALA A 240 -1.30 -12.78 -9.16
CA ALA A 240 -2.38 -13.62 -9.67
C ALA A 240 -3.18 -12.91 -10.77
N TRP A 241 -3.55 -11.65 -10.53
CA TRP A 241 -4.21 -10.80 -11.52
C TRP A 241 -3.35 -10.62 -12.77
N LEU A 242 -2.08 -10.25 -12.59
CA LEU A 242 -1.15 -10.02 -13.69
C LEU A 242 -1.01 -11.27 -14.55
N GLN A 243 -0.83 -12.44 -13.95
CA GLN A 243 -0.74 -13.71 -14.67
C GLN A 243 -2.03 -14.01 -15.45
N SER A 244 -3.18 -13.95 -14.79
CA SER A 244 -4.48 -14.19 -15.45
C SER A 244 -4.73 -13.19 -16.59
N TYR A 245 -4.37 -11.93 -16.40
CA TYR A 245 -4.54 -10.88 -17.40
C TYR A 245 -3.63 -11.07 -18.61
N CYS A 246 -2.35 -11.41 -18.41
CA CYS A 246 -1.43 -11.70 -19.50
C CYS A 246 -1.86 -12.93 -20.32
N ILE A 247 -2.35 -13.99 -19.67
CA ILE A 247 -2.91 -15.16 -20.37
C ILE A 247 -4.18 -14.76 -21.12
N ALA A 248 -5.07 -13.99 -20.50
CA ALA A 248 -6.30 -13.54 -21.14
C ALA A 248 -6.03 -12.66 -22.37
N LEU A 249 -4.98 -11.82 -22.35
CA LEU A 249 -4.55 -10.96 -23.46
C LEU A 249 -4.13 -11.74 -24.70
N ALA A 250 -3.76 -13.02 -24.58
CA ALA A 250 -3.43 -13.83 -25.74
C ALA A 250 -4.60 -13.93 -26.73
N ILE A 251 -5.85 -13.96 -26.26
CA ILE A 251 -7.05 -14.05 -27.11
C ILE A 251 -7.16 -12.83 -28.05
N PRO A 252 -7.28 -11.58 -27.55
CA PRO A 252 -7.39 -10.41 -28.42
C PRO A 252 -6.10 -10.15 -29.21
N ALA A 253 -4.92 -10.57 -28.72
CA ALA A 253 -3.67 -10.46 -29.46
C ALA A 253 -3.64 -11.36 -30.70
N ILE A 254 -4.03 -12.64 -30.56
CA ILE A 254 -4.06 -13.59 -31.68
C ILE A 254 -5.14 -13.17 -32.69
N LEU A 255 -6.35 -12.85 -32.23
CA LEU A 255 -7.43 -12.40 -33.11
C LEU A 255 -7.11 -11.06 -33.79
N GLY A 256 -6.43 -10.15 -33.08
CA GLY A 256 -5.95 -8.88 -33.63
C GLY A 256 -4.87 -9.08 -34.69
N LEU A 257 -3.92 -9.99 -34.44
CA LEU A 257 -2.90 -10.35 -35.42
C LEU A 257 -3.52 -10.98 -36.67
N LEU A 258 -4.45 -11.92 -36.49
CA LEU A 258 -5.14 -12.57 -37.61
C LEU A 258 -5.90 -11.54 -38.45
N THR A 259 -6.73 -10.70 -37.82
CA THR A 259 -7.47 -9.64 -38.52
C THR A 259 -6.55 -8.68 -39.25
N TRP A 260 -5.42 -8.29 -38.65
CA TRP A 260 -4.40 -7.48 -39.31
C TRP A 260 -3.79 -8.17 -40.53
N ILE A 261 -3.41 -9.46 -40.42
CA ILE A 261 -2.87 -10.24 -41.55
C ILE A 261 -3.92 -10.36 -42.66
N PHE A 262 -5.17 -10.66 -42.34
CA PHE A 262 -6.25 -10.77 -43.34
C PHE A 262 -6.47 -9.45 -44.09
N VAL A 263 -6.51 -8.33 -43.38
CA VAL A 263 -6.63 -7.00 -44.00
C VAL A 263 -5.40 -6.68 -44.85
N ALA A 264 -4.19 -6.99 -44.37
CA ALA A 264 -2.97 -6.79 -45.14
C ALA A 264 -2.96 -7.62 -46.45
N ILE A 265 -3.37 -8.89 -46.40
CA ILE A 265 -3.43 -9.74 -47.59
C ILE A 265 -4.51 -9.23 -48.56
N ALA A 266 -5.72 -8.97 -48.07
CA ALA A 266 -6.82 -8.49 -48.91
C ALA A 266 -6.46 -7.18 -49.63
N THR A 267 -5.84 -6.23 -48.91
CA THR A 267 -5.38 -4.96 -49.51
C THR A 267 -4.26 -5.13 -50.54
N THR A 268 -3.39 -6.15 -50.40
CA THR A 268 -2.35 -6.43 -51.41
C THR A 268 -2.87 -7.16 -52.66
N VAL A 269 -3.96 -7.92 -52.55
CA VAL A 269 -4.49 -8.74 -53.65
C VAL A 269 -5.54 -7.98 -54.48
N ASN A 270 -6.33 -7.10 -53.87
CA ASN A 270 -7.50 -6.48 -54.50
C ASN A 270 -7.34 -4.97 -54.72
N SER A 271 -6.32 -4.57 -55.48
CA SER A 271 -5.98 -3.16 -55.69
C SER A 271 -6.94 -2.33 -56.57
N GLU A 272 -8.06 -2.87 -57.08
CA GLU A 272 -8.88 -2.17 -58.10
C GLU A 272 -10.41 -2.07 -57.88
N GLU A 273 -11.01 -2.52 -56.77
CA GLU A 273 -12.49 -2.51 -56.66
C GLU A 273 -13.07 -1.86 -55.40
N SER A 274 -13.96 -0.87 -55.61
CA SER A 274 -14.60 -0.02 -54.58
C SER A 274 -15.63 -0.73 -53.69
N GLN A 275 -15.87 -2.03 -53.88
CA GLN A 275 -16.91 -2.78 -53.15
C GLN A 275 -16.40 -3.45 -51.86
N GLU A 276 -15.07 -3.56 -51.67
CA GLU A 276 -14.45 -4.24 -50.52
C GLU A 276 -14.24 -3.36 -49.27
N GLU A 277 -14.41 -2.03 -49.38
CA GLU A 277 -14.28 -1.11 -48.25
C GLU A 277 -15.27 -1.47 -47.11
N HIS A 278 -16.45 -1.98 -47.47
CA HIS A 278 -17.46 -2.46 -46.53
C HIS A 278 -17.07 -3.77 -45.82
N SER A 279 -16.42 -4.71 -46.51
CA SER A 279 -16.02 -6.01 -45.94
C SER A 279 -14.85 -5.86 -44.96
N LEU A 280 -13.86 -5.01 -45.30
CA LEU A 280 -12.74 -4.68 -44.41
C LEU A 280 -13.23 -3.96 -43.14
N SER A 281 -14.20 -3.06 -43.28
CA SER A 281 -14.87 -2.42 -42.15
C SER A 281 -15.61 -3.43 -41.25
N ALA A 282 -16.27 -4.43 -41.83
CA ALA A 282 -16.99 -5.45 -41.09
C ALA A 282 -16.08 -6.31 -40.19
N PHE A 283 -14.90 -6.73 -40.67
CA PHE A 283 -13.94 -7.49 -39.85
C PHE A 283 -13.39 -6.68 -38.67
N MET A 284 -13.12 -5.39 -38.88
CA MET A 284 -12.66 -4.48 -37.82
C MET A 284 -13.75 -4.25 -36.75
N VAL A 285 -15.00 -4.06 -37.17
CA VAL A 285 -16.15 -3.95 -36.27
C VAL A 285 -16.36 -5.24 -35.48
N ALA A 286 -16.28 -6.40 -36.15
CA ALA A 286 -16.39 -7.70 -35.50
C ALA A 286 -15.29 -7.92 -34.44
N TYR A 287 -14.05 -7.56 -34.75
CA TYR A 287 -12.95 -7.57 -33.78
C TYR A 287 -13.24 -6.67 -32.59
N GLY A 288 -13.72 -5.44 -32.83
CA GLY A 288 -14.11 -4.51 -31.78
C GLY A 288 -15.16 -5.10 -30.82
N LEU A 289 -16.20 -5.75 -31.37
CA LEU A 289 -17.21 -6.45 -30.57
C LEU A 289 -16.61 -7.61 -29.77
N ILE A 290 -15.71 -8.40 -30.36
CA ILE A 290 -15.00 -9.48 -29.66
C ILE A 290 -14.17 -8.94 -28.51
N VAL A 291 -13.45 -7.83 -28.69
CA VAL A 291 -12.65 -7.19 -27.63
C VAL A 291 -13.54 -6.68 -26.48
N VAL A 292 -14.71 -6.10 -26.79
CA VAL A 292 -15.69 -5.70 -25.77
C VAL A 292 -16.19 -6.91 -24.98
N ILE A 293 -16.60 -7.98 -25.67
CA ILE A 293 -17.05 -9.22 -25.02
C ILE A 293 -15.93 -9.83 -24.19
N TRP A 294 -14.72 -9.91 -24.73
CA TRP A 294 -13.53 -10.39 -24.03
C TRP A 294 -13.29 -9.57 -22.76
N GLY A 295 -13.37 -8.24 -22.82
CA GLY A 295 -13.20 -7.35 -21.68
C GLY A 295 -14.19 -7.63 -20.54
N LEU A 296 -15.45 -7.89 -20.87
CA LEU A 296 -16.46 -8.27 -19.90
C LEU A 296 -16.20 -9.66 -19.30
N VAL A 297 -15.89 -10.64 -20.16
CA VAL A 297 -15.66 -12.04 -19.77
C VAL A 297 -14.40 -12.17 -18.92
N CYS A 298 -13.28 -11.57 -19.30
CA CYS A 298 -12.02 -11.66 -18.57
C CYS A 298 -12.13 -11.05 -17.17
N ASN A 299 -12.82 -9.91 -17.03
CA ASN A 299 -13.11 -9.29 -15.74
C ASN A 299 -13.98 -10.21 -14.87
N LYS A 300 -15.02 -10.82 -15.45
CA LYS A 300 -15.90 -11.74 -14.70
C LYS A 300 -15.17 -13.01 -14.26
N ILE A 301 -14.33 -13.58 -15.12
CA ILE A 301 -13.49 -14.74 -14.81
C ILE A 301 -12.51 -14.40 -13.68
N PHE A 302 -11.81 -13.26 -13.77
CA PHE A 302 -10.88 -12.87 -12.72
C PHE A 302 -11.57 -12.61 -11.39
N ARG A 303 -12.75 -11.97 -11.38
CA ARG A 303 -13.54 -11.81 -10.15
C ARG A 303 -13.88 -13.15 -9.48
N ARG A 304 -14.20 -14.18 -10.27
CA ARG A 304 -14.42 -15.53 -9.76
C ARG A 304 -13.13 -16.15 -9.22
N GLN A 305 -12.03 -16.03 -9.96
CA GLN A 305 -10.72 -16.50 -9.54
C GLN A 305 -10.26 -15.80 -8.26
N GLN A 306 -10.52 -14.51 -8.10
CA GLN A 306 -10.17 -13.75 -6.90
C GLN A 306 -10.92 -14.27 -5.67
N SER A 307 -12.21 -14.63 -5.81
CA SER A 307 -12.99 -15.23 -4.71
C SER A 307 -12.44 -16.60 -4.29
N GLN A 308 -12.16 -17.47 -5.27
CA GLN A 308 -11.50 -18.76 -5.03
C GLN A 308 -10.13 -18.56 -4.39
N LEU A 309 -9.39 -17.59 -4.93
CA LEU A 309 -8.23 -16.90 -4.40
C LEU A 309 -8.29 -16.75 -2.88
N SER A 310 -9.20 -15.87 -2.45
CA SER A 310 -9.35 -15.51 -1.04
C SER A 310 -9.70 -16.68 -0.14
N GLU A 311 -10.50 -17.63 -0.62
CA GLU A 311 -10.87 -18.82 0.15
C GLU A 311 -9.69 -19.78 0.32
N ASP A 312 -9.03 -20.14 -0.78
CA ASP A 312 -7.85 -21.04 -0.78
C ASP A 312 -6.68 -20.45 0.01
N TRP A 313 -6.61 -19.12 0.03
CA TRP A 313 -5.49 -18.40 0.61
C TRP A 313 -5.65 -18.16 2.11
N MET A 314 -6.89 -18.17 2.61
CA MET A 314 -7.20 -18.04 4.02
C MET A 314 -6.66 -19.26 4.79
N PRO A 315 -5.67 -19.08 5.69
CA PRO A 315 -5.21 -20.15 6.56
C PRO A 315 -6.34 -20.62 7.48
N PRO A 316 -6.39 -21.91 7.82
CA PRO A 316 -7.34 -22.42 8.82
C PRO A 316 -7.17 -21.72 10.18
N ALA A 317 -5.96 -21.23 10.48
CA ALA A 317 -5.65 -20.42 11.65
C ALA A 317 -6.48 -19.13 11.76
N PHE A 318 -6.99 -18.62 10.64
CA PHE A 318 -7.76 -17.37 10.53
C PHE A 318 -9.23 -17.62 10.17
N ALA A 319 -9.71 -18.86 10.18
CA ALA A 319 -11.10 -19.17 9.80
C ALA A 319 -12.12 -18.36 10.62
N ASN A 320 -11.88 -18.21 11.93
CA ASN A 320 -12.74 -17.42 12.83
C ASN A 320 -12.40 -15.91 12.81
N ALA A 321 -11.28 -15.51 12.21
CA ALA A 321 -10.92 -14.11 12.07
C ALA A 321 -11.82 -13.39 11.05
N ALA A 322 -12.46 -14.12 10.12
CA ALA A 322 -13.45 -13.57 9.20
C ALA A 322 -14.67 -12.98 9.95
N ASP A 323 -15.14 -13.65 11.00
CA ASP A 323 -16.21 -13.15 11.88
C ASP A 323 -15.77 -11.91 12.66
N MET A 324 -14.46 -11.80 12.94
CA MET A 324 -13.84 -10.62 13.55
C MET A 324 -13.31 -9.59 12.55
N SER A 325 -13.66 -9.70 11.27
CA SER A 325 -13.17 -8.79 10.21
C SER A 325 -13.39 -7.32 10.56
N GLY A 326 -14.53 -6.96 11.18
CA GLY A 326 -14.78 -5.60 11.65
C GLY A 326 -13.77 -5.10 12.70
N TRP A 327 -13.43 -5.95 13.68
CA TRP A 327 -12.42 -5.62 14.70
C TRP A 327 -11.01 -5.62 14.12
N VAL A 328 -10.67 -6.59 13.27
CA VAL A 328 -9.36 -6.65 12.59
C VAL A 328 -9.15 -5.40 11.74
N ASN A 329 -10.17 -4.98 10.98
CA ASN A 329 -10.12 -3.76 10.19
C ASN A 329 -9.97 -2.53 11.09
N SER A 330 -10.60 -2.47 12.28
CA SER A 330 -10.37 -1.36 13.21
C SER A 330 -8.90 -1.24 13.67
N GLN A 331 -8.18 -2.35 13.74
CA GLN A 331 -6.77 -2.38 14.17
C GLN A 331 -5.78 -2.19 13.01
N MET A 332 -6.11 -2.72 11.82
CA MET A 332 -5.30 -2.60 10.61
C MET A 332 -5.49 -1.24 9.92
N ASP A 333 -6.75 -0.82 9.75
CA ASP A 333 -7.15 0.43 9.11
C ASP A 333 -7.19 1.56 10.15
N GLN A 334 -6.10 1.71 10.91
CA GLN A 334 -5.99 2.76 11.92
C GLN A 334 -6.28 4.14 11.30
N LEU A 335 -6.88 5.00 12.12
CA LEU A 335 -7.20 6.35 11.74
C LEU A 335 -5.98 7.04 11.09
N ARG A 336 -6.19 7.77 10.00
CA ARG A 336 -5.14 8.60 9.42
C ARG A 336 -4.79 9.70 10.44
N PRO A 337 -3.50 9.90 10.80
CA PRO A 337 -3.12 10.92 11.79
C PRO A 337 -3.53 12.36 11.43
N ALA A 338 -3.75 12.64 10.14
CA ALA A 338 -4.17 13.94 9.63
C ALA A 338 -5.71 14.09 9.55
N PHE A 339 -6.47 13.04 9.85
CA PHE A 339 -7.93 13.06 9.77
C PHE A 339 -8.52 14.03 10.80
N LYS A 340 -9.48 14.83 10.36
CA LYS A 340 -10.15 15.86 11.17
C LYS A 340 -11.61 15.49 11.39
N GLY A 341 -12.13 15.75 12.58
CA GLY A 341 -13.54 15.54 12.87
C GLY A 341 -13.90 15.95 14.28
N LYS A 342 -15.14 15.68 14.67
CA LYS A 342 -15.67 15.93 16.02
C LYS A 342 -15.72 14.61 16.77
N LEU A 343 -15.27 14.59 18.02
CA LEU A 343 -15.41 13.42 18.87
C LEU A 343 -16.90 13.14 19.11
N ARG A 344 -17.35 11.94 18.75
CA ARG A 344 -18.72 11.49 18.90
C ARG A 344 -18.72 10.05 19.39
N LYS A 345 -19.70 9.70 20.23
CA LYS A 345 -19.98 8.30 20.56
C LYS A 345 -20.62 7.60 19.35
N SER A 346 -19.99 6.53 18.87
CA SER A 346 -20.48 5.74 17.73
C SER A 346 -21.84 5.13 18.06
N PRO A 347 -22.84 5.20 17.15
CA PRO A 347 -24.15 4.60 17.38
C PRO A 347 -24.12 3.07 17.31
N ILE A 348 -23.09 2.48 16.69
CA ILE A 348 -22.98 1.02 16.49
C ILE A 348 -22.11 0.41 17.59
N THR A 349 -20.89 0.92 17.78
CA THR A 349 -19.95 0.36 18.76
C THR A 349 -20.10 0.96 20.15
N GLY A 350 -20.73 2.13 20.28
CA GLY A 350 -20.81 2.85 21.55
C GLY A 350 -19.50 3.49 22.00
N GLU A 351 -18.47 3.51 21.16
CA GLU A 351 -17.14 4.01 21.50
C GLU A 351 -16.93 5.44 21.02
N MET A 352 -15.93 6.14 21.59
CA MET A 352 -15.62 7.49 21.16
C MET A 352 -14.79 7.45 19.87
N GLU A 353 -15.40 7.86 18.76
CA GLU A 353 -14.76 7.93 17.45
C GLU A 353 -14.69 9.38 16.94
N LEU A 354 -13.70 9.66 16.10
CA LEU A 354 -13.65 10.92 15.36
C LEU A 354 -14.61 10.84 14.18
N TYR A 355 -15.68 11.62 14.22
CA TYR A 355 -16.71 11.63 13.20
C TYR A 355 -16.61 12.88 12.32
N PHE A 356 -16.57 12.67 11.01
CA PHE A 356 -16.71 13.71 10.01
C PHE A 356 -18.07 13.56 9.30
N PRO A 357 -18.93 14.59 9.26
CA PRO A 357 -20.27 14.47 8.72
C PRO A 357 -20.25 14.23 7.20
N PHE A 358 -20.98 13.20 6.75
CA PHE A 358 -21.03 12.82 5.34
C PHE A 358 -21.56 13.93 4.41
N ALA A 359 -22.41 14.83 4.91
CA ALA A 359 -22.91 15.95 4.10
C ALA A 359 -21.79 16.93 3.72
N GLU A 360 -20.92 17.28 4.67
CA GLU A 360 -19.74 18.12 4.41
C GLU A 360 -18.75 17.38 3.50
N GLN A 361 -18.53 16.08 3.75
CA GLN A 361 -17.66 15.25 2.91
C GLN A 361 -18.14 15.15 1.47
N ARG A 362 -19.46 15.06 1.24
CA ARG A 362 -20.04 15.06 -0.11
C ARG A 362 -19.77 16.36 -0.85
N VAL A 363 -19.83 17.51 -0.18
CA VAL A 363 -19.49 18.80 -0.80
C VAL A 363 -18.01 18.82 -1.19
N LEU A 364 -17.11 18.36 -0.31
CA LEU A 364 -15.68 18.27 -0.62
C LEU A 364 -15.41 17.33 -1.80
N LEU A 365 -16.08 16.17 -1.85
CA LEU A 365 -15.97 15.22 -2.96
C LEU A 365 -16.53 15.79 -4.27
N LEU A 366 -17.62 16.57 -4.23
CA LEU A 366 -18.13 17.26 -5.41
C LEU A 366 -17.17 18.34 -5.89
N THR A 367 -16.51 19.06 -4.98
CA THR A 367 -15.49 20.05 -5.36
C THR A 367 -14.26 19.39 -5.99
N SER A 368 -13.79 18.26 -5.44
CA SER A 368 -12.65 17.53 -6.01
C SER A 368 -13.01 16.89 -7.36
N MET A 369 -14.22 16.35 -7.51
CA MET A 369 -14.76 15.87 -8.78
C MET A 369 -14.79 16.99 -9.82
N GLY A 370 -15.26 18.19 -9.44
CA GLY A 370 -15.29 19.35 -10.33
C GLY A 370 -13.89 19.79 -10.79
N ILE A 371 -12.93 19.86 -9.86
CA ILE A 371 -11.54 20.20 -10.18
C ILE A 371 -10.91 19.11 -11.07
N THR A 372 -11.17 17.84 -10.79
CA THR A 372 -10.71 16.71 -11.61
C THR A 372 -11.29 16.78 -13.02
N CYS A 373 -12.57 17.14 -13.15
CA CYS A 373 -13.22 17.33 -14.44
C CYS A 373 -12.54 18.44 -15.27
N ILE A 374 -12.24 19.58 -14.65
CA ILE A 374 -11.46 20.67 -15.28
C ILE A 374 -10.07 20.18 -15.71
N CYS A 375 -9.40 19.37 -14.88
CA CYS A 375 -8.10 18.79 -15.24
C CYS A 375 -8.19 17.86 -16.45
N VAL A 376 -9.24 17.04 -16.54
CA VAL A 376 -9.51 16.19 -17.72
C VAL A 376 -9.75 17.04 -18.96
N PHE A 377 -10.56 18.10 -18.88
CA PHE A 377 -10.76 19.01 -20.01
C PHE A 377 -9.45 19.71 -20.43
N LEU A 378 -8.63 20.13 -19.48
CA LEU A 378 -7.31 20.68 -19.76
C LEU A 378 -6.39 19.67 -20.43
N ALA A 379 -6.36 18.42 -19.94
CA ALA A 379 -5.58 17.34 -20.52
C ALA A 379 -6.01 17.04 -21.96
N LEU A 380 -7.32 16.97 -22.22
CA LEU A 380 -7.89 16.81 -23.55
C LEU A 380 -7.52 17.98 -24.47
N PHE A 381 -7.61 19.22 -23.97
CA PHE A 381 -7.22 20.39 -24.72
C PHE A 381 -5.74 20.37 -25.11
N VAL A 382 -4.84 20.11 -24.17
CA VAL A 382 -3.40 19.97 -24.43
C VAL A 382 -3.12 18.84 -25.41
N ASN A 383 -3.80 17.69 -25.27
CA ASN A 383 -3.69 16.58 -26.21
C ASN A 383 -4.11 16.98 -27.63
N VAL A 384 -5.21 17.73 -27.79
CA VAL A 384 -5.62 18.26 -29.09
C VAL A 384 -4.57 19.22 -29.67
N LEU A 385 -3.94 20.08 -28.85
CA LEU A 385 -2.85 20.94 -29.30
C LEU A 385 -1.63 20.13 -29.77
N LEU A 386 -1.27 19.07 -29.06
CA LEU A 386 -0.16 18.18 -29.43
C LEU A 386 -0.47 17.42 -30.74
N LEU A 387 -1.70 16.93 -30.92
CA LEU A 387 -2.15 16.31 -32.18
C LEU A 387 -2.14 17.30 -33.36
N ASN A 388 -2.42 18.59 -33.11
CA ASN A 388 -2.25 19.64 -34.13
C ASN A 388 -0.77 19.86 -34.48
N LEU A 389 0.13 19.76 -33.49
CA LEU A 389 1.59 19.89 -33.68
C LEU A 389 2.18 18.68 -34.41
N GLU A 390 1.54 17.52 -34.35
CA GLU A 390 1.89 16.33 -35.13
C GLU A 390 1.31 16.36 -36.55
N GLY A 391 0.47 17.35 -36.89
CA GLY A 391 -0.18 17.44 -38.20
C GLY A 391 -1.22 16.35 -38.45
N ILE A 392 -1.71 15.68 -37.40
CA ILE A 392 -2.77 14.64 -37.51
C ILE A 392 -4.15 15.28 -37.76
N ILE A 393 -4.36 16.49 -37.25
CA ILE A 393 -5.63 17.22 -37.34
C ILE A 393 -5.67 18.08 -38.60
N ASN A 394 -6.38 17.59 -39.62
CA ASN A 394 -6.58 18.29 -40.88
C ASN A 394 -7.73 19.32 -40.80
N PRO A 395 -7.57 20.51 -41.39
CA PRO A 395 -8.59 21.57 -41.36
C PRO A 395 -9.88 21.16 -42.09
N ASP A 396 -9.79 20.33 -43.13
CA ASP A 396 -10.94 19.93 -43.95
C ASP A 396 -11.85 18.92 -43.23
N ARG A 397 -11.28 18.07 -42.37
CA ARG A 397 -12.03 16.99 -41.68
C ARG A 397 -12.60 17.44 -40.34
N SER A 398 -11.90 18.32 -39.63
CA SER A 398 -12.27 18.76 -38.28
C SER A 398 -11.90 20.22 -38.05
N PRO A 399 -12.62 21.17 -38.66
CA PRO A 399 -12.29 22.60 -38.61
C PRO A 399 -12.34 23.16 -37.17
N HIS A 400 -13.23 22.65 -36.32
CA HIS A 400 -13.39 23.12 -34.94
C HIS A 400 -12.24 22.76 -34.00
N LEU A 401 -11.46 21.72 -34.33
CA LEU A 401 -10.34 21.24 -33.50
C LEU A 401 -8.98 21.65 -34.08
N HIS A 402 -8.97 22.32 -35.25
CA HIS A 402 -7.76 22.77 -35.90
C HIS A 402 -7.35 24.16 -35.39
N PHE A 403 -6.24 24.21 -34.66
CA PHE A 403 -5.72 25.46 -34.12
C PHE A 403 -4.59 25.99 -35.00
N ARG A 404 -4.93 26.95 -35.87
CA ARG A 404 -4.02 27.51 -36.89
C ARG A 404 -2.67 28.00 -36.35
N PHE A 405 -2.61 28.49 -35.10
CA PHE A 405 -1.38 29.01 -34.51
C PHE A 405 -0.30 27.93 -34.27
N ILE A 406 -0.72 26.69 -34.00
CA ILE A 406 0.19 25.53 -33.88
C ILE A 406 0.24 24.75 -35.20
N GLY A 407 -0.91 24.54 -35.84
CA GLY A 407 -1.01 23.74 -37.08
C GLY A 407 -0.20 24.31 -38.24
N CYS A 408 0.01 25.63 -38.31
CA CYS A 408 0.82 26.26 -39.36
C CYS A 408 2.29 25.78 -39.36
N LEU A 409 2.80 25.26 -38.24
CA LEU A 409 4.16 24.71 -38.18
C LEU A 409 4.32 23.38 -38.95
N CYS A 410 3.20 22.74 -39.28
CA CYS A 410 3.11 21.49 -40.03
C CYS A 410 2.73 21.69 -41.51
N ASP A 411 2.49 22.93 -41.94
CA ASP A 411 2.18 23.24 -43.34
C ASP A 411 3.30 22.76 -44.30
N PRO A 412 2.97 22.47 -45.58
CA PRO A 412 3.95 22.00 -46.55
C PRO A 412 5.17 22.92 -46.62
N GLY A 413 6.37 22.36 -46.41
CA GLY A 413 7.64 23.11 -46.42
C GLY A 413 8.04 23.77 -45.09
N ARG A 414 7.31 23.54 -44.00
CA ARG A 414 7.67 24.02 -42.65
C ARG A 414 8.45 22.99 -41.83
N ILE A 415 8.98 23.45 -40.70
CA ILE A 415 9.95 22.73 -39.86
C ILE A 415 9.41 21.38 -39.36
N PHE A 416 8.12 21.31 -39.02
CA PHE A 416 7.45 20.11 -38.51
C PHE A 416 6.52 19.44 -39.54
N ASN A 417 6.77 19.65 -40.84
CA ASN A 417 6.02 18.94 -41.89
C ASN A 417 6.19 17.41 -41.72
N PRO A 418 5.11 16.62 -41.61
CA PRO A 418 5.19 15.18 -41.40
C PRO A 418 5.94 14.41 -42.51
N LYS A 419 5.91 14.91 -43.76
CA LYS A 419 6.49 14.22 -44.92
C LYS A 419 7.91 14.68 -45.25
N ASP A 420 8.14 16.00 -45.29
CA ASP A 420 9.40 16.59 -45.78
C ASP A 420 10.09 17.51 -44.75
N GLY A 421 9.63 17.53 -43.50
CA GLY A 421 10.14 18.44 -42.46
C GLY A 421 11.48 17.99 -41.87
N LEU A 422 12.40 18.94 -41.66
CA LEU A 422 13.72 18.69 -41.07
C LEU A 422 13.65 18.11 -39.64
N LEU A 423 12.60 18.45 -38.87
CA LEU A 423 12.41 18.04 -37.48
C LEU A 423 11.08 17.30 -37.26
N ASN A 424 10.65 16.48 -38.23
CA ASN A 424 9.39 15.73 -38.20
C ASN A 424 9.21 14.81 -36.97
N PHE A 425 10.30 14.31 -36.37
CA PHE A 425 10.27 13.44 -35.18
C PHE A 425 10.07 14.21 -33.86
N VAL A 426 10.32 15.53 -33.84
CA VAL A 426 10.28 16.34 -32.62
C VAL A 426 8.88 16.37 -31.98
N PRO A 427 7.78 16.64 -32.72
CA PRO A 427 6.42 16.57 -32.17
C PRO A 427 6.10 15.22 -31.50
N GLY A 428 6.48 14.10 -32.14
CA GLY A 428 6.23 12.76 -31.62
C GLY A 428 7.02 12.42 -30.35
N ILE A 429 8.18 13.03 -30.12
CA ILE A 429 8.92 12.92 -28.84
C ILE A 429 8.36 13.90 -27.79
N LEU A 430 7.99 15.11 -28.22
CA LEU A 430 7.49 16.16 -27.35
C LEU A 430 6.15 15.77 -26.71
N HIS A 431 5.28 15.10 -27.46
CA HIS A 431 3.97 14.67 -27.00
C HIS A 431 4.03 13.81 -25.71
N PRO A 432 4.67 12.63 -25.70
CA PRO A 432 4.76 11.80 -24.49
C PRO A 432 5.52 12.50 -23.36
N LEU A 433 6.50 13.36 -23.68
CA LEU A 433 7.24 14.13 -22.68
C LEU A 433 6.34 15.15 -21.96
N VAL A 434 5.56 15.94 -22.71
CA VAL A 434 4.61 16.91 -22.15
C VAL A 434 3.53 16.21 -21.34
N VAL A 435 2.96 15.12 -21.84
CA VAL A 435 1.96 14.32 -21.12
C VAL A 435 2.53 13.76 -19.82
N ASN A 436 3.76 13.23 -19.84
CA ASN A 436 4.40 12.71 -18.63
C ASN A 436 4.67 13.82 -17.60
N ILE A 437 5.14 15.00 -18.02
CA ILE A 437 5.33 16.15 -17.13
C ILE A 437 4.00 16.59 -16.52
N LEU A 438 2.95 16.71 -17.32
CA LEU A 438 1.62 17.10 -16.86
C LEU A 438 1.09 16.10 -15.81
N ASN A 439 1.23 14.80 -16.04
CA ASN A 439 0.81 13.76 -15.11
C ASN A 439 1.63 13.76 -13.81
N GLN A 440 2.96 13.71 -13.89
CA GLN A 440 3.84 13.52 -12.73
C GLN A 440 4.01 14.78 -11.87
N VAL A 441 4.06 15.95 -12.50
CA VAL A 441 4.34 17.22 -11.83
C VAL A 441 3.05 17.93 -11.45
N VAL A 442 2.09 18.05 -12.37
CA VAL A 442 0.90 18.87 -12.15
C VAL A 442 -0.22 18.05 -11.52
N PHE A 443 -0.73 17.04 -12.24
CA PHE A 443 -1.92 16.30 -11.81
C PHE A 443 -1.69 15.49 -10.54
N ARG A 444 -0.51 14.88 -10.36
CA ARG A 444 -0.19 14.17 -9.11
C ARG A 444 -0.21 15.09 -7.89
N GLN A 445 0.32 16.30 -7.99
CA GLN A 445 0.30 17.26 -6.87
C GLN A 445 -1.12 17.74 -6.56
N ILE A 446 -1.91 18.02 -7.59
CA ILE A 446 -3.32 18.39 -7.44
C ILE A 446 -4.09 17.24 -6.78
N ALA A 447 -3.92 16.01 -7.28
CA ALA A 447 -4.59 14.82 -6.75
C ALA A 447 -4.28 14.62 -5.26
N VAL A 448 -3.00 14.66 -4.85
CA VAL A 448 -2.62 14.53 -3.43
C VAL A 448 -3.29 15.62 -2.58
N LYS A 449 -3.29 16.87 -3.05
CA LYS A 449 -3.91 17.99 -2.33
C LYS A 449 -5.44 17.85 -2.24
N LEU A 450 -6.09 17.35 -3.29
CA LEU A 450 -7.53 17.08 -3.31
C LEU A 450 -7.90 15.92 -2.37
N THR A 451 -7.16 14.82 -2.41
CA THR A 451 -7.38 13.67 -1.52
C THR A 451 -7.15 14.04 -0.05
N ASP A 452 -6.18 14.91 0.24
CA ASP A 452 -5.98 15.45 1.59
C ASP A 452 -7.11 16.39 2.02
N MET A 453 -7.68 17.16 1.09
CA MET A 453 -8.85 18.01 1.33
C MET A 453 -10.13 17.19 1.59
N GLU A 454 -10.31 16.06 0.91
CA GLU A 454 -11.46 15.15 1.08
C GLU A 454 -11.54 14.50 2.46
N ASN A 455 -10.44 14.55 3.23
CA ASN A 455 -10.39 14.12 4.63
C ASN A 455 -10.87 12.68 4.84
N HIS A 456 -10.21 11.71 4.20
CA HIS A 456 -10.50 10.28 4.36
C HIS A 456 -10.09 9.74 5.74
N LYS A 457 -10.94 8.87 6.33
CA LYS A 457 -10.76 8.31 7.69
C LYS A 457 -9.53 7.40 7.80
N VAL A 458 -9.35 6.52 6.83
CA VAL A 458 -8.31 5.48 6.83
C VAL A 458 -7.25 5.76 5.77
N SER A 459 -6.02 5.33 6.03
CA SER A 459 -4.94 5.41 5.04
C SER A 459 -4.95 4.14 4.21
N TYR A 460 -5.41 4.21 2.96
CA TYR A 460 -5.31 3.11 1.99
C TYR A 460 -3.91 2.99 1.39
#